data_AF-A0AAD4CAD9-F1
#
_entry.id   AF-A0AAD4CAD9-F1
#
_cell.length_a   1.000
_cell.length_b   1.000
_cell.length_c   1.000
_cell.angle_alpha   90.00
_cell.angle_beta   90.00
_cell.angle_gamma   90.00
#
_symmetry.space_group_name_H-M   'P 1'
#
loop_
_entity.id
_entity.type
_entity.pdbx_description
1 polymer ?
#
loop_
_entity_poly.entity_id
_entity_poly.type
_entity_poly.pdbx_seq_one_letter_code
_entity_poly.pdbx_strand_id
1 'polypeptide(L)'
;MASINDSIGSNNYLTATTKRLIAQGLWGPEPAVKQYSNGEPSEQMNLDAYFRFYTTSCVRAVHGSGGYMSDQTHQQILNIAHHLRNGDPRDSIRRSLSHLSRECVDGSINLAAQLLLMLKFTSSRFTISGTEQLSWTSDSAIAVSISEYFLPKQETEGEVVSLESSFTGYNIEKIAGIEIFWTDNLADHLRLMEDDTKVAIFHHVTFLECQLK
;
A
#
# COMPACT_ATOMS: atom_id res chain seq x y z
N MET A 1 -24.36 4.69 -11.35
CA MET A 1 -23.06 4.24 -11.93
C MET A 1 -21.99 4.74 -10.99
N ALA A 2 -21.06 3.88 -10.54
CA ALA A 2 -20.05 4.31 -9.57
C ALA A 2 -19.12 5.37 -10.20
N SER A 3 -18.95 6.52 -9.55
CA SER A 3 -18.15 7.66 -9.97
C SER A 3 -16.97 7.85 -9.02
N ILE A 4 -15.88 8.48 -9.47
CA ILE A 4 -14.80 8.91 -8.55
C ILE A 4 -15.26 10.00 -7.57
N ASN A 5 -16.41 10.62 -7.84
CA ASN A 5 -17.06 11.55 -6.93
C ASN A 5 -17.97 10.86 -5.90
N ASP A 6 -18.14 9.54 -6.00
CA ASP A 6 -18.89 8.80 -4.98
C ASP A 6 -18.04 8.66 -3.71
N SER A 7 -18.74 8.51 -2.58
CA SER A 7 -18.10 8.30 -1.29
C SER A 7 -17.35 6.97 -1.26
N ILE A 8 -16.17 6.95 -0.63
CA ILE A 8 -15.33 5.75 -0.47
C ILE A 8 -15.99 4.67 0.39
N GLY A 9 -17.03 5.02 1.16
CA GLY A 9 -17.85 4.08 1.93
C GLY A 9 -19.08 3.57 1.17
N SER A 10 -19.34 4.09 -0.03
CA SER A 10 -20.52 3.77 -0.82
C SER A 10 -20.19 2.67 -1.84
N ASN A 11 -20.89 1.53 -1.76
CA ASN A 11 -20.87 0.46 -2.77
C ASN A 11 -19.48 -0.19 -3.05
N ASN A 12 -19.29 -1.43 -2.60
CA ASN A 12 -18.01 -2.16 -2.76
C ASN A 12 -17.65 -2.54 -4.22
N TYR A 13 -18.52 -2.25 -5.19
CA TYR A 13 -18.32 -2.61 -6.59
C TYR A 13 -17.96 -1.40 -7.44
N LEU A 14 -16.66 -1.21 -7.67
CA LEU A 14 -16.12 -0.23 -8.60
C LEU A 14 -16.30 -0.70 -10.05
N THR A 15 -16.82 0.18 -10.92
CA THR A 15 -16.91 -0.12 -12.37
C THR A 15 -15.52 -0.13 -13.01
N ALA A 16 -15.37 -0.77 -14.17
CA ALA A 16 -14.11 -0.77 -14.92
C ALA A 16 -13.60 0.65 -15.24
N THR A 17 -14.51 1.58 -15.55
CA THR A 17 -14.18 2.98 -15.79
C THR A 17 -13.67 3.67 -14.52
N THR A 18 -14.33 3.46 -13.38
CA THR A 18 -13.91 4.01 -12.08
C THR A 18 -12.54 3.47 -11.67
N LYS A 19 -12.34 2.14 -11.81
CA LYS A 19 -11.05 1.48 -11.57
C LYS A 19 -9.94 2.14 -12.37
N ARG A 20 -10.13 2.32 -13.69
CA ARG A 20 -9.14 2.97 -14.56
C ARG A 20 -8.80 4.39 -14.10
N LEU A 21 -9.81 5.20 -13.77
CA LEU A 21 -9.61 6.58 -13.30
C LEU A 21 -8.85 6.62 -11.97
N ILE A 22 -9.14 5.69 -11.05
CA ILE A 22 -8.40 5.56 -9.79
C ILE A 22 -6.94 5.20 -10.04
N ALA A 23 -6.67 4.18 -10.85
CA ALA A 23 -5.30 3.76 -11.18
C ALA A 23 -4.50 4.91 -11.82
N GLN A 24 -5.12 5.64 -12.75
CA GLN A 24 -4.53 6.82 -13.37
C GLN A 24 -4.26 7.96 -12.38
N GLY A 25 -5.20 8.21 -11.46
CA GLY A 25 -5.03 9.23 -10.42
C GLY A 25 -3.90 8.89 -9.46
N LEU A 26 -3.76 7.62 -9.10
CA LEU A 26 -2.70 7.16 -8.19
C LEU A 26 -1.34 7.18 -8.86
N TRP A 27 -1.15 6.45 -9.96
CA TRP A 27 0.19 6.18 -10.52
C TRP A 27 0.48 6.95 -11.81
N GLY A 28 -0.45 7.79 -12.28
CA GLY A 28 -0.37 8.45 -13.58
C GLY A 28 -0.81 7.52 -14.73
N PRO A 29 -0.58 7.91 -15.99
CA PRO A 29 -0.95 7.08 -17.14
C PRO A 29 -0.31 5.69 -17.03
N GLU A 30 -1.00 4.67 -17.52
CA GLU A 30 -0.56 3.28 -17.46
C GLU A 30 0.89 3.15 -17.97
N PRO A 31 1.72 2.34 -17.30
CA PRO A 31 3.11 2.19 -17.68
C PRO A 31 3.19 1.69 -19.12
N ALA A 32 4.03 2.32 -19.94
CA ALA A 32 4.30 1.92 -21.33
C ALA A 32 5.13 0.63 -21.42
N VAL A 33 4.97 -0.27 -20.46
CA VAL A 33 5.59 -1.60 -20.48
C VAL A 33 4.89 -2.37 -21.60
N LYS A 34 5.64 -3.03 -22.48
CA LYS A 34 5.05 -3.84 -23.56
C LYS A 34 4.59 -5.21 -23.06
N GLN A 35 5.30 -5.75 -22.07
CA GLN A 35 5.06 -7.05 -21.43
C GLN A 35 5.54 -7.05 -19.98
N TYR A 36 4.75 -7.65 -19.09
CA TYR A 36 5.09 -7.87 -17.69
C TYR A 36 6.11 -9.00 -17.51
N SER A 37 6.64 -9.14 -16.29
CA SER A 37 7.67 -10.13 -15.93
C SER A 37 7.19 -11.58 -16.08
N ASN A 38 5.87 -11.79 -16.07
CA ASN A 38 5.21 -13.08 -16.35
C ASN A 38 4.95 -13.32 -17.86
N GLY A 39 5.35 -12.39 -18.74
CA GLY A 39 5.15 -12.45 -20.18
C GLY A 39 3.79 -11.95 -20.67
N GLU A 40 2.88 -11.57 -19.77
CA GLU A 40 1.55 -11.07 -20.12
C GLU A 40 1.63 -9.67 -20.76
N PRO A 41 0.83 -9.38 -21.79
CA PRO A 41 0.75 -8.04 -22.38
C PRO A 41 0.27 -7.02 -21.36
N SER A 42 0.78 -5.79 -21.41
CA SER A 42 0.31 -4.69 -20.56
C SER A 42 -1.17 -4.34 -20.76
N GLU A 43 -1.71 -4.60 -21.94
CA GLU A 43 -3.13 -4.43 -22.24
C GLU A 43 -4.04 -5.39 -21.44
N GLN A 44 -3.47 -6.47 -20.87
CA GLN A 44 -4.17 -7.45 -20.03
C GLN A 44 -3.92 -7.25 -18.53
N MET A 45 -3.39 -6.08 -18.15
CA MET A 45 -3.11 -5.73 -16.76
C MET A 45 -4.31 -6.00 -15.84
N ASN A 46 -4.20 -7.03 -15.00
CA ASN A 46 -5.24 -7.40 -14.06
C ASN A 46 -4.95 -6.79 -12.68
N LEU A 47 -5.60 -5.67 -12.39
CA LEU A 47 -5.55 -5.01 -11.07
C LEU A 47 -6.65 -5.48 -10.11
N ASP A 48 -7.34 -6.60 -10.36
CA ASP A 48 -8.46 -7.01 -9.50
C ASP A 48 -8.03 -7.33 -8.05
N ALA A 49 -6.84 -7.90 -7.86
CA ALA A 49 -6.27 -8.11 -6.54
C ALA A 49 -6.06 -6.76 -5.82
N TYR A 50 -5.46 -5.79 -6.53
CA TYR A 50 -5.28 -4.44 -6.03
C TYR A 50 -6.63 -3.77 -5.71
N PHE A 51 -7.64 -3.85 -6.58
CA PHE A 51 -8.93 -3.21 -6.33
C PHE A 51 -9.71 -3.86 -5.20
N ARG A 52 -9.50 -5.15 -4.92
CA ARG A 52 -10.02 -5.80 -3.71
C ARG A 52 -9.35 -5.24 -2.45
N PHE A 53 -8.04 -5.04 -2.49
CA PHE A 53 -7.32 -4.35 -1.43
C PHE A 53 -7.80 -2.89 -1.26
N TYR A 54 -8.01 -2.17 -2.37
CA TYR A 54 -8.47 -0.79 -2.39
C TYR A 54 -9.81 -0.64 -1.66
N THR A 55 -10.83 -1.41 -2.06
CA THR A 55 -12.16 -1.33 -1.47
C THR A 55 -12.15 -1.74 0.00
N THR A 56 -11.40 -2.80 0.34
CA THR A 56 -11.23 -3.24 1.73
C THR A 56 -10.57 -2.17 2.60
N SER A 57 -9.55 -1.47 2.07
CA SER A 57 -8.85 -0.41 2.80
C SER A 57 -9.73 0.82 3.01
N CYS A 58 -10.52 1.21 2.00
CA CYS A 58 -11.51 2.28 2.14
C CYS A 58 -12.55 1.97 3.23
N VAL A 59 -13.15 0.77 3.20
CA VAL A 59 -14.12 0.32 4.21
C VAL A 59 -13.51 0.33 5.62
N ARG A 60 -12.29 -0.19 5.76
CA ARG A 60 -11.57 -0.19 7.05
C ARG A 60 -11.28 1.23 7.56
N ALA A 61 -10.91 2.15 6.69
CA ALA A 61 -10.65 3.54 7.07
C ALA A 61 -11.92 4.27 7.51
N VAL A 62 -13.05 4.05 6.82
CA VAL A 62 -14.36 4.60 7.22
C VAL A 62 -14.75 4.09 8.61
N HIS A 63 -14.66 2.78 8.85
CA HIS A 63 -14.98 2.21 10.17
C HIS A 63 -13.98 2.60 11.26
N GLY A 64 -12.67 2.56 10.96
CA GLY A 64 -11.60 2.86 11.91
C GLY A 64 -11.56 4.33 12.32
N SER A 65 -12.06 5.23 11.47
CA SER A 65 -12.27 6.64 11.80
C SER A 65 -13.59 6.90 12.53
N GLY A 66 -14.32 5.89 13.00
CA GLY A 66 -15.62 6.10 13.64
C GLY A 66 -16.66 6.76 12.73
N GLY A 67 -16.50 6.63 11.40
CA GLY A 67 -17.40 7.23 10.40
C GLY A 67 -17.04 8.64 9.94
N TYR A 68 -16.00 9.29 10.48
CA TYR A 68 -15.61 10.65 10.06
C TYR A 68 -15.22 10.75 8.57
N MET A 69 -14.79 9.64 7.96
CA MET A 69 -14.43 9.58 6.55
C MET A 69 -15.60 9.17 5.62
N SER A 70 -16.82 9.04 6.12
CA SER A 70 -17.96 8.55 5.31
C SER A 70 -18.30 9.45 4.13
N ASP A 71 -18.06 10.76 4.25
CA ASP A 71 -18.33 11.73 3.19
C ASP A 71 -17.13 11.94 2.24
N GLN A 72 -15.99 11.29 2.51
CA GLN A 72 -14.81 11.39 1.64
C GLN A 72 -15.07 10.67 0.31
N THR A 73 -14.73 11.31 -0.80
CA THR A 73 -14.86 10.74 -2.14
C THR A 73 -13.55 10.13 -2.63
N HIS A 74 -13.62 9.23 -3.62
CA HIS A 74 -12.40 8.72 -4.24
C HIS A 74 -11.52 9.86 -4.78
N GLN A 75 -12.13 10.88 -5.39
CA GLN A 75 -11.43 12.06 -5.91
C GLN A 75 -10.65 12.81 -4.82
N GLN A 76 -11.22 12.99 -3.62
CA GLN A 76 -10.52 13.64 -2.52
C GLN A 76 -9.30 12.84 -2.08
N ILE A 77 -9.42 11.51 -1.99
CA ILE A 77 -8.29 10.63 -1.68
C ILE A 77 -7.21 10.68 -2.77
N LEU A 78 -7.61 10.73 -4.05
CA LEU A 78 -6.68 10.87 -5.18
C LEU A 78 -5.95 12.22 -5.16
N ASN A 79 -6.61 13.31 -4.78
CA ASN A 79 -5.97 14.62 -4.63
C ASN A 79 -4.88 14.58 -3.55
N ILE A 80 -5.14 13.89 -2.43
CA ILE A 80 -4.12 13.67 -1.38
C ILE A 80 -2.97 12.82 -1.93
N ALA A 81 -3.26 11.74 -2.64
CA ALA A 81 -2.23 10.91 -3.26
C ALA A 81 -1.36 11.70 -4.25
N HIS A 82 -1.94 12.66 -4.97
CA HIS A 82 -1.19 13.58 -5.84
C HIS A 82 -0.21 14.45 -5.05
N HIS A 83 -0.63 15.05 -3.93
CA HIS A 83 0.27 15.78 -3.04
C HIS A 83 1.42 14.92 -2.52
N LEU A 84 1.12 13.68 -2.10
CA LEU A 84 2.15 12.72 -1.64
C LEU A 84 3.19 12.45 -2.73
N ARG A 85 2.75 12.25 -3.97
CA ARG A 85 3.65 12.00 -5.11
C ARG A 85 4.50 13.21 -5.48
N ASN A 86 3.99 14.42 -5.29
CA ASN A 86 4.74 15.65 -5.51
C ASN A 86 5.78 15.93 -4.40
N GLY A 87 5.82 15.09 -3.37
CA GLY A 87 6.75 15.24 -2.25
C GLY A 87 6.31 16.27 -1.22
N ASP A 88 5.02 16.61 -1.17
CA ASP A 88 4.53 17.55 -0.17
C ASP A 88 4.67 16.96 1.25
N PRO A 89 5.22 17.72 2.21
CA PRO A 89 5.32 17.27 3.60
C PRO A 89 3.95 17.01 4.21
N ARG A 90 3.88 16.05 5.15
CA ARG A 90 2.62 15.66 5.81
C ARG A 90 1.87 16.86 6.37
N ASP A 91 2.55 17.78 7.04
CA ASP A 91 1.94 18.98 7.62
C ASP A 91 1.47 20.00 6.59
N SER A 92 2.05 20.01 5.39
CA SER A 92 1.51 20.82 4.28
C SER A 92 0.15 20.29 3.85
N ILE A 93 0.03 18.97 3.71
CA ILE A 93 -1.21 18.29 3.36
C ILE A 93 -2.25 18.44 4.49
N ARG A 94 -1.85 18.32 5.76
CA ARG A 94 -2.77 18.56 6.89
C ARG A 94 -3.36 19.97 6.87
N ARG A 95 -2.54 20.98 6.54
CA ARG A 95 -3.01 22.38 6.45
C ARG A 95 -4.02 22.57 5.33
N SER A 96 -3.86 21.90 4.18
CA SER A 96 -4.86 21.98 3.09
C SER A 96 -6.19 21.31 3.45
N LEU A 97 -6.17 20.35 4.37
CA LEU A 97 -7.35 19.64 4.88
C LEU A 97 -7.90 20.21 6.20
N SER A 98 -7.47 21.41 6.61
CA SER A 98 -7.82 22.03 7.89
C SER A 98 -9.32 22.27 8.14
N HIS A 99 -10.15 22.15 7.12
CA HIS A 99 -11.61 22.22 7.20
C HIS A 99 -12.25 20.93 7.73
N LEU A 100 -11.50 19.82 7.81
CA LEU A 100 -11.96 18.52 8.31
C LEU A 100 -11.60 18.32 9.78
N SER A 101 -12.23 17.34 10.44
CA SER A 101 -11.81 16.92 11.79
C SER A 101 -10.40 16.32 11.76
N ARG A 102 -9.66 16.41 12.88
CA ARG A 102 -8.29 15.89 12.98
C ARG A 102 -8.23 14.40 12.63
N GLU A 103 -9.20 13.63 13.10
CA GLU A 103 -9.32 12.19 12.87
C GLU A 103 -9.53 11.90 11.38
N CYS A 104 -10.36 12.70 10.70
CA CYS A 104 -10.56 12.59 9.25
C CYS A 104 -9.29 12.96 8.49
N VAL A 105 -8.56 14.01 8.91
CA VAL A 105 -7.32 14.45 8.25
C VAL A 105 -6.26 13.34 8.30
N ASP A 106 -5.94 12.84 9.49
CA ASP A 106 -4.90 11.81 9.63
C ASP A 106 -5.33 10.47 8.99
N GLY A 107 -6.61 10.12 9.08
CA GLY A 107 -7.19 8.95 8.41
C GLY A 107 -7.10 9.04 6.90
N SER A 108 -7.49 10.17 6.30
CA SER A 108 -7.43 10.37 4.84
C SER A 108 -5.99 10.37 4.31
N ILE A 109 -5.05 10.98 5.03
CA ILE A 109 -3.62 10.97 4.66
C ILE A 109 -3.05 9.55 4.71
N ASN A 110 -3.29 8.81 5.80
CA ASN A 110 -2.81 7.43 5.94
C ASN A 110 -3.44 6.51 4.88
N LEU A 111 -4.74 6.66 4.62
CA LEU A 111 -5.43 5.89 3.58
C LEU A 111 -4.85 6.19 2.20
N ALA A 112 -4.68 7.46 1.83
CA ALA A 112 -4.11 7.84 0.53
C ALA A 112 -2.70 7.26 0.35
N ALA A 113 -1.86 7.34 1.38
CA ALA A 113 -0.53 6.73 1.38
C ALA A 113 -0.58 5.20 1.22
N GLN A 114 -1.46 4.54 1.96
CA GLN A 114 -1.66 3.10 1.89
C GLN A 114 -2.14 2.63 0.52
N LEU A 115 -3.09 3.34 -0.09
CA LEU A 115 -3.62 3.01 -1.41
C LEU A 115 -2.58 3.25 -2.51
N LEU A 116 -1.76 4.29 -2.36
CA LEU A 116 -0.71 4.63 -3.30
C LEU A 116 0.43 3.58 -3.28
N LEU A 117 0.82 3.11 -2.10
CA LEU A 117 2.08 2.39 -1.88
C LEU A 117 1.92 0.94 -1.42
N MET A 118 0.71 0.50 -1.05
CA MET A 118 0.44 -0.78 -0.38
C MET A 118 1.31 -0.99 0.86
N LEU A 119 1.51 0.09 1.61
CA LEU A 119 2.23 0.13 2.89
C LEU A 119 1.28 0.57 3.99
N LYS A 120 1.38 -0.04 5.17
CA LYS A 120 0.65 0.41 6.35
C LYS A 120 1.43 1.51 7.06
N PHE A 121 0.78 2.64 7.32
CA PHE A 121 1.36 3.79 8.01
C PHE A 121 0.67 4.05 9.35
N THR A 122 1.46 4.50 10.32
CA THR A 122 0.98 4.97 11.63
C THR A 122 1.41 6.41 11.83
N SER A 123 0.51 7.21 12.41
CA SER A 123 0.82 8.57 12.88
C SER A 123 1.42 8.59 14.30
N SER A 124 1.49 7.44 14.99
CA SER A 124 1.91 7.33 16.38
C SER A 124 3.17 6.47 16.55
N ARG A 125 4.12 7.00 17.32
CA ARG A 125 5.33 6.31 17.80
C ARG A 125 5.04 5.17 18.80
N PHE A 126 3.77 4.94 19.16
CA PHE A 126 3.39 4.05 20.27
C PHE A 126 2.26 3.07 19.90
N THR A 127 2.37 2.38 18.76
CA THR A 127 1.43 1.29 18.43
C THR A 127 2.15 -0.05 18.50
N ILE A 128 1.73 -0.87 19.47
CA ILE A 128 2.09 -2.28 19.59
C ILE A 128 1.09 -3.03 18.71
N SER A 129 1.36 -3.09 17.41
CA SER A 129 0.65 -3.99 16.49
C SER A 129 1.65 -5.03 16.01
N GLY A 130 1.28 -6.30 15.97
CA GLY A 130 2.13 -7.39 15.46
C GLY A 130 2.49 -7.29 13.95
N THR A 131 2.06 -6.22 13.29
CA THR A 131 2.37 -5.88 11.89
C THR A 131 3.19 -4.60 11.87
N GLU A 132 4.25 -4.54 11.06
CA GLU A 132 5.03 -3.31 10.95
C GLU A 132 4.20 -2.21 10.30
N GLN A 133 4.11 -1.08 11.00
CA GLN A 133 3.53 0.14 10.49
C GLN A 133 4.65 1.16 10.37
N LEU A 134 4.82 1.71 9.17
CA LEU A 134 5.87 2.64 8.85
C LEU A 134 5.61 3.97 9.58
N SER A 135 6.59 4.40 10.39
CA SER A 135 6.52 5.69 11.08
C SER A 135 6.84 6.81 10.09
N TRP A 136 5.91 7.73 9.88
CA TRP A 136 6.10 8.87 8.99
C TRP A 136 5.94 10.18 9.78
N THR A 137 7.03 10.96 9.86
CA THR A 137 7.05 12.22 10.62
C THR A 137 6.29 13.33 9.90
N SER A 138 5.80 14.28 10.69
CA SER A 138 4.94 15.37 10.22
C SER A 138 5.63 16.36 9.28
N ASP A 139 6.94 16.50 9.40
CA ASP A 139 7.78 17.49 8.73
C ASP A 139 8.46 16.97 7.45
N SER A 140 8.33 15.69 7.13
CA SER A 140 8.99 15.06 6.00
C SER A 140 8.03 14.65 4.89
N ALA A 141 8.55 14.57 3.66
CA ALA A 141 7.89 13.90 2.55
C ALA A 141 7.88 12.38 2.80
N ILE A 142 6.83 11.69 2.36
CA ILE A 142 6.68 10.25 2.58
C ILE A 142 7.83 9.42 2.00
N ALA A 143 8.43 9.90 0.89
CA ALA A 143 9.57 9.26 0.25
C ALA A 143 10.79 9.14 1.18
N VAL A 144 10.98 10.09 2.11
CA VAL A 144 12.07 10.04 3.09
C VAL A 144 11.87 8.85 4.01
N SER A 145 10.69 8.71 4.63
CA SER A 145 10.40 7.57 5.52
C SER A 145 10.46 6.22 4.80
N ILE A 146 9.98 6.13 3.55
CA ILE A 146 10.12 4.92 2.74
C ILE A 146 11.58 4.60 2.51
N SER A 147 12.39 5.61 2.12
CA SER A 147 13.81 5.41 1.91
C SER A 147 14.51 4.96 3.19
N GLU A 148 14.27 5.59 4.33
CA GLU A 148 14.87 5.20 5.61
C GLU A 148 14.51 3.77 6.03
N TYR A 149 13.30 3.32 5.69
CA TYR A 149 12.82 1.97 6.02
C TYR A 149 13.42 0.88 5.11
N PHE A 150 13.43 1.11 3.80
CA PHE A 150 13.94 0.15 2.82
C PHE A 150 15.45 0.28 2.54
N LEU A 151 16.08 1.38 2.96
CA LEU A 151 17.52 1.50 2.91
C LEU A 151 18.10 0.41 3.80
N PRO A 152 19.01 -0.41 3.29
CA PRO A 152 19.69 -1.38 4.12
C PRO A 152 20.40 -0.61 5.23
N LYS A 153 19.97 -0.83 6.49
CA LYS A 153 20.89 -0.60 7.60
C LYS A 153 22.10 -1.46 7.27
N GLN A 154 23.27 -0.86 7.13
CA GLN A 154 24.53 -1.58 7.07
C GLN A 154 24.73 -2.29 8.41
N GLU A 155 24.01 -3.38 8.62
CA GLU A 155 24.25 -4.29 9.71
C GLU A 155 24.66 -5.63 9.12
N THR A 156 25.92 -5.95 9.46
CA THR A 156 26.67 -7.19 9.27
C THR A 156 27.23 -7.49 7.88
N GLU A 157 28.55 -7.27 7.78
CA GLU A 157 29.58 -8.28 7.48
C GLU A 157 29.10 -9.74 7.67
N GLY A 158 28.19 -10.19 6.82
CA GLY A 158 27.75 -11.56 6.69
C GLY A 158 27.99 -12.00 5.26
N GLU A 159 28.57 -13.18 5.10
CA GLU A 159 28.75 -13.82 3.79
C GLU A 159 27.41 -13.80 3.04
N VAL A 160 27.41 -13.39 1.78
CA VAL A 160 26.21 -13.42 0.93
C VAL A 160 25.76 -14.87 0.86
N VAL A 161 24.76 -15.24 1.68
CA VAL A 161 24.21 -16.59 1.68
C VAL A 161 23.41 -16.74 0.40
N SER A 162 24.02 -17.37 -0.60
CA SER A 162 23.31 -17.82 -1.79
C SER A 162 22.36 -18.94 -1.37
N LEU A 163 21.06 -18.65 -1.36
CA LEU A 163 20.05 -19.69 -1.17
C LEU A 163 20.13 -20.66 -2.33
N GLU A 164 20.13 -21.96 -2.02
CA GLU A 164 20.14 -23.01 -3.03
C GLU A 164 18.85 -22.97 -3.87
N SER A 165 18.89 -23.49 -5.09
CA SER A 165 17.71 -23.59 -5.97
C SER A 165 16.58 -24.45 -5.39
N SER A 166 16.88 -25.26 -4.37
CA SER A 166 15.91 -26.03 -3.59
C SER A 166 15.09 -25.14 -2.64
N PHE A 167 15.49 -23.90 -2.39
CA PHE A 167 14.76 -22.96 -1.53
C PHE A 167 13.56 -22.35 -2.26
N THR A 168 12.52 -23.17 -2.45
CA THR A 168 11.25 -22.80 -3.08
C THR A 168 10.16 -22.66 -2.03
N GLY A 169 9.08 -21.90 -2.30
CA GLY A 169 7.94 -21.78 -1.39
C GLY A 169 7.37 -23.13 -0.95
N TYR A 170 7.30 -24.10 -1.86
CA TYR A 170 6.89 -25.47 -1.56
C TYR A 170 7.80 -26.14 -0.52
N ASN A 171 9.12 -25.99 -0.66
CA ASN A 171 10.08 -26.58 0.28
C ASN A 171 10.14 -25.81 1.61
N ILE A 172 9.84 -24.51 1.63
CA ILE A 172 9.67 -23.74 2.87
C ILE A 172 8.52 -24.33 3.69
N GLU A 173 7.36 -24.59 3.08
CA GLU A 173 6.23 -25.22 3.79
C GLU A 173 6.50 -26.68 4.15
N LYS A 174 7.03 -27.47 3.21
CA LYS A 174 7.17 -28.93 3.38
C LYS A 174 8.35 -29.37 4.21
N ILE A 175 9.47 -28.67 4.14
CA ILE A 175 10.74 -29.08 4.75
C ILE A 175 11.01 -28.25 6.00
N ALA A 176 10.84 -26.92 5.92
CA ALA A 176 11.05 -26.04 7.07
C ALA A 176 9.83 -25.95 8.00
N GLY A 177 8.64 -26.41 7.56
CA GLY A 177 7.42 -26.33 8.35
C GLY A 177 6.91 -24.89 8.54
N ILE A 178 7.37 -23.96 7.69
CA ILE A 178 7.00 -22.54 7.75
C ILE A 178 5.85 -22.30 6.77
N GLU A 179 4.69 -21.91 7.28
CA GLU A 179 3.48 -21.65 6.48
C GLU A 179 3.60 -20.31 5.72
N ILE A 180 3.06 -20.26 4.49
CA ILE A 180 2.98 -19.02 3.73
C ILE A 180 1.75 -18.21 4.17
N PHE A 181 1.99 -17.01 4.68
CA PHE A 181 0.95 -16.02 4.92
C PHE A 181 0.93 -14.98 3.80
N TRP A 182 -0.19 -14.86 3.08
CA TRP A 182 -0.33 -13.84 2.04
C TRP A 182 -0.62 -12.46 2.63
N THR A 183 0.19 -11.46 2.29
CA THR A 183 0.05 -10.10 2.79
C THR A 183 -0.19 -9.06 1.68
N ASP A 184 -1.05 -8.09 1.98
CA ASP A 184 -1.25 -6.88 1.17
C ASP A 184 -0.28 -5.74 1.56
N ASN A 185 0.52 -5.90 2.61
CA ASN A 185 1.46 -4.89 3.10
C ASN A 185 2.86 -5.23 2.63
N LEU A 186 3.44 -4.39 1.76
CA LEU A 186 4.75 -4.64 1.18
C LEU A 186 5.87 -4.70 2.24
N ALA A 187 5.73 -3.93 3.33
CA ALA A 187 6.68 -3.94 4.45
C ALA A 187 6.74 -5.30 5.18
N ASP A 188 5.68 -6.11 5.11
CA ASP A 188 5.68 -7.43 5.72
C ASP A 188 6.34 -8.49 4.80
N HIS A 189 6.80 -8.15 3.59
CA HIS A 189 7.34 -9.15 2.68
C HIS A 189 8.59 -9.83 3.25
N LEU A 190 8.58 -11.17 3.25
CA LEU A 190 9.59 -12.07 3.83
C LEU A 190 9.73 -11.95 5.36
N ARG A 191 8.79 -11.29 6.04
CA ARG A 191 8.76 -11.22 7.49
C ARG A 191 8.37 -12.57 8.08
N LEU A 192 9.16 -13.05 9.03
CA LEU A 192 8.78 -14.17 9.89
C LEU A 192 7.83 -13.69 10.99
N MET A 193 6.78 -14.48 11.23
CA MET A 193 5.70 -14.17 12.17
C MET A 193 5.32 -15.42 12.95
N GLU A 194 4.59 -15.23 14.05
CA GLU A 194 4.10 -16.31 14.90
C GLU A 194 5.24 -17.28 15.29
N ASP A 195 6.26 -16.76 15.98
CA ASP A 195 7.43 -17.53 16.43
C ASP A 195 8.14 -18.29 15.29
N ASP A 196 8.35 -17.59 14.17
CA ASP A 196 9.01 -18.09 12.94
C ASP A 196 8.28 -19.27 12.25
N THR A 197 7.02 -19.52 12.59
CA THR A 197 6.21 -20.57 11.96
C THR A 197 5.52 -20.10 10.68
N LYS A 198 5.48 -18.79 10.41
CA LYS A 198 4.90 -18.22 9.19
C LYS A 198 5.83 -17.23 8.53
N VAL A 199 5.83 -17.21 7.20
CA VAL A 199 6.50 -16.18 6.40
C VAL A 199 5.48 -15.40 5.59
N ALA A 200 5.53 -14.07 5.69
CA ALA A 200 4.65 -13.20 4.92
C ALA A 200 5.14 -13.04 3.47
N ILE A 201 4.29 -13.34 2.49
CA ILE A 201 4.58 -13.17 1.06
C ILE A 201 3.64 -12.11 0.48
N PHE A 202 4.22 -11.03 -0.03
CA PHE A 202 3.49 -9.99 -0.74
C PHE A 202 3.15 -10.48 -2.14
N HIS A 203 1.88 -10.44 -2.52
CA HIS A 203 1.40 -11.12 -3.73
C HIS A 203 0.88 -10.19 -4.84
N HIS A 204 0.92 -8.86 -4.66
CA HIS A 204 0.45 -7.92 -5.68
C HIS A 204 1.54 -7.60 -6.69
N VAL A 205 1.98 -8.60 -7.45
CA VAL A 205 3.07 -8.46 -8.43
C VAL A 205 2.76 -7.40 -9.48
N THR A 206 1.54 -7.39 -10.02
CA THR A 206 1.09 -6.39 -11.01
C THR A 206 1.13 -4.96 -10.43
N PHE A 207 0.88 -4.80 -9.13
CA PHE A 207 1.03 -3.50 -8.47
C PHE A 207 2.50 -3.04 -8.46
N LEU A 208 3.45 -3.93 -8.14
CA LEU A 208 4.87 -3.60 -8.14
C LEU A 208 5.34 -3.14 -9.52
N GLU A 209 4.85 -3.79 -10.57
CA GLU A 209 5.16 -3.40 -11.95
C GLU A 209 4.62 -2.00 -12.31
N CYS A 210 3.58 -1.50 -11.62
CA CYS A 210 3.13 -0.12 -11.75
C CYS A 210 4.12 0.90 -11.19
N GLN A 211 4.96 0.48 -10.23
CA GLN A 211 5.88 1.36 -9.51
C GLN A 211 7.24 1.48 -10.21
N LEU A 212 7.55 0.63 -11.20
CA LEU A 212 8.85 0.56 -11.89
C LEU A 212 9.07 1.66 -12.94
N LYS A 213 8.55 2.88 -12.73
CA LYS A 213 8.73 4.00 -13.67
C LYS A 213 10.11 4.66 -13.57
#